data_AF-A0A4R6MLK7-F1
#
_entry.id   AF-A0A4R6MLK7-F1
#
_cell.length_a   1.000
_cell.length_b   1.000
_cell.length_c   1.000
_cell.angle_alpha   90.00
_cell.angle_beta   90.00
_cell.angle_gamma   90.00
#
_symmetry.space_group_name_H-M   'P 1'
#
loop_
_entity.id
_entity.type
_entity.pdbx_description
1 polymer ?
#
loop_
_entity_poly.entity_id
_entity_poly.type
_entity_poly.pdbx_seq_one_letter_code
_entity_poly.pdbx_strand_id
1 'polypeptide(L)' 'MKTERKDLSRKTNVKSSLNLLAMQNDQFVSTREAMIILGIKSQTTIGKYETEGKIKAYRPFSNRKRYKVSELLKLQSKR' A
#
# COMPACT_ATOMS: atom_id res chain seq x y z
N MET A 1 47.43 -17.55 5.80
CA MET A 1 46.65 -17.01 4.66
C MET A 1 45.57 -16.10 5.23
N LYS A 2 45.53 -14.81 4.84
CA LYS A 2 44.52 -13.85 5.30
C LYS A 2 43.34 -13.89 4.33
N THR A 3 42.17 -14.27 4.79
CA THR A 3 40.95 -14.30 3.97
C THR A 3 40.22 -12.97 4.15
N GLU A 4 40.38 -12.05 3.19
CA GLU A 4 39.58 -10.82 3.10
C GLU A 4 38.13 -11.18 2.76
N ARG A 5 37.20 -10.93 3.68
CA ARG A 5 35.77 -10.97 3.39
C ARG A 5 35.40 -9.66 2.69
N LYS A 6 35.16 -9.72 1.37
CA LYS A 6 34.57 -8.62 0.61
C LYS A 6 33.12 -8.41 1.09
N ASP A 7 32.86 -7.27 1.72
CA ASP A 7 31.51 -6.78 1.97
C ASP A 7 30.82 -6.42 0.65
N LEU A 8 30.17 -7.40 0.02
CA LEU A 8 29.32 -7.17 -1.14
C LEU A 8 27.99 -6.53 -0.73
N SER A 9 27.97 -5.19 -0.83
CA SER A 9 26.85 -4.36 -1.30
C SER A 9 25.42 -4.89 -1.03
N ARG A 10 24.89 -4.65 0.18
CA ARG A 10 23.45 -4.75 0.49
C ARG A 10 22.67 -3.46 0.20
N LYS A 11 23.13 -2.59 -0.69
CA LYS A 11 22.50 -1.26 -0.92
C LYS A 11 21.72 -1.13 -2.23
N THR A 12 21.69 -2.14 -3.09
CA THR A 12 21.13 -2.01 -4.45
C THR A 12 19.81 -2.74 -4.72
N ASN A 13 19.14 -3.32 -3.72
CA ASN A 13 17.90 -4.11 -3.96
C ASN A 13 16.64 -3.60 -3.25
N VAL A 14 16.62 -2.35 -2.76
CA VAL A 14 15.41 -1.76 -2.15
C VAL A 14 14.51 -1.15 -3.22
N LYS A 15 15.07 -0.50 -4.25
CA LYS A 15 14.28 0.15 -5.32
C LYS A 15 13.59 -0.85 -6.23
N SER A 16 14.27 -1.94 -6.57
CA SER A 16 13.75 -3.04 -7.40
C SER A 16 12.64 -3.82 -6.71
N SER A 17 12.76 -4.08 -5.39
CA SER A 17 11.69 -4.69 -4.60
C SER A 17 10.49 -3.76 -4.42
N LEU A 18 10.72 -2.45 -4.25
CA LEU A 18 9.65 -1.44 -4.24
C LEU A 18 8.89 -1.38 -5.58
N ASN A 19 9.61 -1.49 -6.70
CA ASN A 19 9.01 -1.52 -8.03
C ASN A 19 8.22 -2.81 -8.31
N LEU A 20 8.66 -3.96 -7.78
CA LEU A 20 7.93 -5.24 -7.91
C LEU A 20 6.62 -5.21 -7.10
N LEU A 21 6.64 -4.64 -5.88
CA LEU A 21 5.44 -4.32 -5.11
C LEU A 21 4.55 -3.31 -5.85
N ALA A 22 5.16 -2.40 -6.62
CA ALA A 22 4.45 -1.42 -7.42
C ALA A 22 3.85 -1.95 -8.73
N MET A 23 4.22 -3.13 -9.20
CA MET A 23 3.50 -3.80 -10.29
C MET A 23 2.30 -4.61 -9.79
N GLN A 24 2.20 -4.88 -8.48
CA GLN A 24 1.00 -5.40 -7.81
C GLN A 24 0.02 -4.30 -7.37
N ASN A 25 0.34 -3.01 -7.57
CA ASN A 25 -0.36 -1.86 -6.99
C ASN A 25 -1.70 -1.45 -7.63
N ASP A 26 -2.12 -2.15 -8.69
CA ASP A 26 -3.50 -2.07 -9.20
C ASP A 26 -4.43 -3.10 -8.53
N GLN A 27 -3.97 -3.73 -7.45
CA GLN A 27 -4.82 -4.57 -6.63
C GLN A 27 -5.91 -3.73 -5.94
N PHE A 28 -7.14 -4.23 -6.08
CA PHE A 28 -8.32 -3.71 -5.43
C PHE A 28 -8.59 -4.50 -4.16
N VAL A 29 -8.62 -3.80 -3.01
CA VAL A 29 -8.90 -4.41 -1.71
C VAL A 29 -10.27 -4.01 -1.18
N SER A 30 -10.84 -4.84 -0.32
CA SER A 30 -12.07 -4.56 0.43
C SER A 30 -11.89 -3.44 1.45
N THR A 31 -12.99 -2.95 2.02
CA THR A 31 -12.93 -1.94 3.09
C THR A 31 -12.19 -2.45 4.33
N ARG A 32 -12.37 -3.74 4.69
CA ARG A 32 -11.69 -4.34 5.85
C ARG A 32 -10.18 -4.38 5.66
N GLU A 33 -9.73 -4.78 4.47
CA GLU A 33 -8.29 -4.80 4.14
C GLU A 33 -7.72 -3.38 4.07
N ALA A 34 -8.47 -2.43 3.48
CA ALA A 34 -8.07 -1.03 3.45
C ALA A 34 -7.89 -0.43 4.86
N MET A 35 -8.76 -0.80 5.80
CA MET A 35 -8.63 -0.42 7.21
C MET A 35 -7.34 -0.97 7.83
N ILE A 36 -6.99 -2.23 7.56
CA ILE A 36 -5.76 -2.85 8.06
C ILE A 36 -4.53 -2.10 7.51
N ILE A 37 -4.51 -1.82 6.20
CA ILE A 37 -3.40 -1.10 5.54
C ILE A 37 -3.21 0.30 6.13
N LEU A 38 -4.31 1.03 6.34
CA LEU A 38 -4.26 2.39 6.91
C LEU A 38 -4.10 2.41 8.45
N GLY A 39 -4.16 1.26 9.13
CA GLY A 39 -4.15 1.18 10.59
C GLY A 39 -5.39 1.81 11.25
N ILE A 40 -6.54 1.77 10.57
CA ILE A 40 -7.81 2.33 11.02
C ILE A 40 -8.66 1.25 11.70
N LYS A 41 -9.13 1.50 12.92
CA LYS A 41 -9.96 0.54 13.68
C LYS A 41 -11.46 0.66 13.41
N SER A 42 -11.93 1.83 12.96
CA SER A 42 -13.35 2.11 12.79
C SER A 42 -13.75 2.25 11.31
N GLN A 43 -14.84 1.57 10.95
CA GLN A 43 -15.51 1.71 9.66
C GLN A 43 -16.06 3.12 9.44
N THR A 44 -16.39 3.86 10.49
CA THR A 44 -16.87 5.24 10.32
C THR A 44 -15.75 6.18 9.87
N THR A 45 -14.51 5.93 10.32
CA THR A 45 -13.33 6.72 9.94
C THR A 45 -12.98 6.54 8.47
N ILE A 46 -13.08 5.32 7.93
CA ILE A 46 -12.84 5.10 6.49
C ILE A 46 -13.92 5.80 5.64
N GLY A 47 -15.18 5.79 6.11
CA GLY A 47 -16.26 6.57 5.50
C GLY A 47 -16.00 8.07 5.52
N LYS A 48 -15.48 8.62 6.63
CA LYS A 48 -15.06 10.04 6.69
C LYS A 48 -13.97 10.36 5.67
N TYR A 49 -12.98 9.47 5.51
CA TYR A 49 -11.91 9.67 4.55
C TYR A 49 -12.41 9.63 3.09
N GLU A 50 -13.44 8.82 2.81
CA GLU A 50 -14.13 8.85 1.52
C GLU A 50 -14.84 10.19 1.30
N THR A 51 -15.62 10.66 2.28
CA THR A 51 -16.37 11.92 2.15
C THR A 51 -15.45 13.14 2.04
N GLU A 52 -14.30 13.09 2.70
CA GLU A 52 -13.26 14.13 2.63
C GLU A 52 -12.40 14.02 1.35
N GLY A 53 -12.61 13.01 0.51
CA GLY A 53 -11.84 12.80 -0.73
C GLY A 53 -10.39 12.35 -0.52
N LYS A 54 -10.02 11.92 0.69
CA LYS A 54 -8.67 11.42 1.02
C LYS A 54 -8.40 10.04 0.42
N ILE A 55 -9.45 9.23 0.27
CA ILE A 55 -9.41 7.91 -0.38
C ILE A 55 -10.56 7.79 -1.36
N LYS A 56 -10.36 7.08 -2.47
CA LYS A 56 -11.39 6.86 -3.48
C LYS A 56 -11.92 5.43 -3.42
N ALA A 57 -13.25 5.31 -3.38
CA ALA A 57 -13.93 4.03 -3.52
C ALA A 57 -14.22 3.73 -5.00
N TYR A 58 -13.78 2.57 -5.46
CA TYR A 58 -13.98 2.04 -6.80
C TYR A 58 -14.98 0.89 -6.78
N ARG A 59 -15.61 0.62 -7.93
CA ARG A 59 -16.57 -0.47 -8.13
C ARG A 59 -16.29 -1.20 -9.45
N PRO A 60 -15.14 -1.88 -9.59
CA PRO A 60 -14.66 -2.37 -10.89
C PRO A 60 -15.44 -3.58 -11.43
N PHE A 61 -15.91 -4.49 -10.56
CA PHE A 61 -16.51 -5.77 -10.98
C PHE A 61 -17.89 -6.04 -10.37
N SER A 62 -18.36 -5.18 -9.45
CA SER A 62 -19.62 -5.37 -8.71
C SER A 62 -20.01 -4.08 -7.98
N ASN A 63 -21.19 -4.07 -7.38
CA ASN A 63 -21.66 -3.04 -6.45
C ASN A 63 -20.97 -3.08 -5.08
N ARG A 64 -19.84 -3.79 -4.94
CA ARG A 64 -19.03 -3.78 -3.72
C ARG A 64 -17.92 -2.74 -3.84
N LYS A 65 -17.77 -1.93 -2.79
CA LYS A 65 -16.68 -0.94 -2.72
C LYS A 65 -15.33 -1.63 -2.66
N ARG A 66 -14.37 -1.10 -3.42
CA ARG A 66 -12.98 -1.51 -3.43
C ARG A 66 -12.07 -0.29 -3.39
N TYR A 67 -10.85 -0.46 -2.89
CA TYR A 67 -9.85 0.61 -2.79
C TYR A 67 -8.58 0.17 -3.47
N LYS A 68 -7.91 1.08 -4.16
CA LYS A 68 -6.61 0.79 -4.77
C LYS A 68 -5.52 0.81 -3.71
N VAL A 69 -4.75 -0.26 -3.61
CA VAL A 69 -3.63 -0.36 -2.65
C VAL A 69 -2.64 0.78 -2.84
N SER A 70 -2.32 1.16 -4.08
CA SER A 70 -1.43 2.29 -4.40
C SER A 70 -1.86 3.62 -3.79
N GLU A 71 -3.16 3.91 -3.73
CA GLU A 71 -3.65 5.15 -3.12
C GLU A 71 -3.56 5.10 -1.60
N LEU A 72 -3.89 3.95 -1.00
CA LEU A 72 -3.80 3.76 0.45
C LEU A 72 -2.36 3.89 0.96
N LEU A 73 -1.41 3.29 0.25
CA LEU A 73 0.01 3.38 0.60
C LEU A 73 0.55 4.82 0.46
N LYS A 74 0.13 5.58 -0.55
CA LYS A 74 0.47 7.01 -0.67
C LYS A 74 -0.02 7.82 0.53
N LEU A 75 -1.20 7.51 1.05
CA LEU A 75 -1.73 8.18 2.24
C LEU A 75 -0.96 7.79 3.51
N GLN A 76 -0.57 6.52 3.62
CA GLN A 76 0.25 6.04 4.73
C GLN A 76 1.63 6.72 4.78
N SER A 77 2.30 6.87 3.64
CA SER A 77 3.65 7.48 3.57
C SER A 77 3.68 8.98 3.86
N LYS A 78 2.54 9.67 3.83
CA LYS A 78 2.46 11.11 4.16
C LYS A 78 2.32 11.37 5.66
N ARG A 79 2.09 10.33 6.45
CA ARG A 79 1.85 10.40 7.88
C ARG A 79 3.15 10.14 8.64
#